data_AF-A0A9W8G3I0-F1
#
_entry.id   AF-A0A9W8G3I0-F1
#
_cell.length_a   1.000
_cell.length_b   1.000
_cell.length_c   1.000
_cell.angle_alpha   90.00
_cell.angle_beta   90.00
_cell.angle_gamma   90.00
#
_symmetry.space_group_name_H-M   'P 1'
#
loop_
_entity.id
_entity.type
_entity.pdbx_description
1 polymer ?
#
loop_
_entity_poly.entity_id
_entity_poly.type
_entity_poly.pdbx_seq_one_letter_code
_entity_poly.pdbx_strand_id
1 'polypeptide(L)'
;MVKFVTLATGLATISMLATAHAGLSGCPKNLAFQLTNVFQIGQIHFEYGNCAKDNTGNGYAAGIANFCTRTGDAWQVIQAYHNLTGGNDEFTQFDSILKQYAETNSGSTSGLDGYCNAWQKASASQKFWSAQGAIFDKLYFTPSQGFADSLGLQLSVSQGQMYDAAISHGTSNNSRSLGGMIQTTNSKFANDTLGGSNSTLSIGGYQVDEIEWLKEFINVRKAIGSKNNLASINSYNYIINQTEYVWVHDIKVLNGQGEVGDVTCDHTYLPGEEPLLNTPPVSGGSSTRTNIDGEGTDGEDNTGDEDNTDGHSSDDDDDGSSSESWALLDVSRVLLTIAVAFISAVLIVF
;
A
#
# COMPACT_ATOMS: atom_id res chain seq x y z
N MET A 1 5.20 -3.73 -81.36
CA MET A 1 6.07 -3.81 -80.17
C MET A 1 5.38 -3.08 -79.03
N VAL A 2 4.81 -3.81 -78.08
CA VAL A 2 4.12 -3.25 -76.91
C VAL A 2 5.15 -3.20 -75.77
N LYS A 3 5.42 -2.01 -75.22
CA LYS A 3 6.27 -1.81 -74.05
C LYS A 3 5.42 -1.98 -72.78
N PHE A 4 5.77 -2.95 -71.95
CA PHE A 4 5.20 -3.11 -70.62
C PHE A 4 5.81 -2.09 -69.65
N VAL A 5 4.96 -1.40 -68.90
CA VAL A 5 5.33 -0.56 -67.76
C VAL A 5 5.18 -1.41 -66.51
N THR A 6 6.27 -1.65 -65.79
CA THR A 6 6.26 -2.36 -64.51
C THR A 6 5.97 -1.36 -63.40
N LEU A 7 4.85 -1.55 -62.68
CA LEU A 7 4.47 -0.76 -61.51
C LEU A 7 5.13 -1.37 -60.26
N ALA A 8 6.03 -0.65 -59.61
CA ALA A 8 6.62 -1.05 -58.35
C ALA A 8 5.67 -0.70 -57.20
N THR A 9 5.12 -1.70 -56.51
CA THR A 9 4.36 -1.52 -55.27
C THR A 9 5.32 -1.30 -54.11
N GLY A 10 5.37 -0.07 -53.60
CA GLY A 10 6.08 0.27 -52.36
C GLY A 10 5.29 -0.22 -51.14
N LEU A 11 5.90 -1.08 -50.32
CA LEU A 11 5.41 -1.40 -48.98
C LEU A 11 5.70 -0.21 -48.06
N ALA A 12 4.65 0.52 -47.67
CA ALA A 12 4.73 1.49 -46.58
C ALA A 12 4.77 0.71 -45.26
N THR A 13 5.93 0.68 -44.61
CA THR A 13 6.06 0.22 -43.22
C THR A 13 5.40 1.24 -42.31
N ILE A 14 4.27 0.87 -41.70
CA ILE A 14 3.67 1.63 -40.60
C ILE A 14 4.56 1.37 -39.38
N SER A 15 5.45 2.31 -39.06
CA SER A 15 6.08 2.34 -37.74
C SER A 15 4.98 2.60 -36.71
N MET A 16 4.57 1.55 -36.01
CA MET A 16 3.82 1.72 -34.77
C MET A 16 4.74 2.46 -33.80
N LEU A 17 4.43 3.72 -33.52
CA LEU A 17 4.93 4.38 -32.33
C LEU A 17 4.48 3.52 -31.16
N ALA A 18 5.42 2.88 -30.46
CA ALA A 18 5.15 2.32 -29.15
C ALA A 18 4.68 3.50 -28.29
N THR A 19 3.38 3.63 -28.08
CA THR A 19 2.84 4.44 -27.01
C THR A 19 3.53 3.95 -25.76
N ALA A 20 4.34 4.82 -25.13
CA ALA A 20 4.75 4.62 -23.75
C ALA A 20 3.49 4.17 -23.00
N HIS A 21 3.52 2.96 -22.45
CA HIS A 21 2.38 2.46 -21.68
C HIS A 21 2.12 3.53 -20.63
N ALA A 22 0.96 4.18 -20.69
CA ALA A 22 0.54 5.01 -19.60
C ALA A 22 0.16 4.02 -18.51
N GLY A 23 0.78 4.11 -17.33
CA GLY A 23 0.30 3.41 -16.15
C GLY A 23 -1.19 3.61 -15.92
N LEU A 24 -1.75 2.95 -14.90
CA LEU A 24 -3.18 2.99 -14.62
C LEU A 24 -3.77 4.41 -14.73
N SER A 25 -4.90 4.53 -15.41
CA SER A 25 -5.63 5.79 -15.56
C SER A 25 -7.13 5.54 -15.49
N GLY A 26 -7.94 6.58 -15.25
CA GLY A 26 -9.39 6.49 -15.19
C GLY A 26 -9.87 5.42 -14.19
N CYS A 27 -10.77 4.53 -14.64
CA CYS A 27 -11.34 3.50 -13.78
C CYS A 27 -10.32 2.51 -13.19
N PRO A 28 -9.41 1.89 -13.98
CA PRO A 28 -8.37 1.02 -13.42
C PRO A 28 -7.57 1.67 -12.27
N LYS A 29 -7.22 2.96 -12.39
CA LYS A 29 -6.52 3.71 -11.34
C LYS A 29 -7.39 3.87 -10.10
N ASN A 30 -8.64 4.27 -10.28
CA ASN A 30 -9.58 4.43 -9.19
C ASN A 30 -9.83 3.12 -8.44
N LEU A 31 -10.02 2.01 -9.16
CA LEU A 31 -10.20 0.68 -8.58
C LEU A 31 -8.96 0.23 -7.77
N ALA A 32 -7.75 0.48 -8.29
CA ALA A 32 -6.52 0.20 -7.54
C ALA A 32 -6.46 1.00 -6.23
N PHE A 33 -6.85 2.27 -6.26
CA PHE A 33 -6.88 3.12 -5.06
C PHE A 33 -7.88 2.63 -4.03
N GLN A 34 -9.11 2.35 -4.44
CA GLN A 34 -10.15 1.85 -3.53
C GLN A 34 -9.74 0.50 -2.91
N LEU A 35 -9.23 -0.42 -3.72
CA LEU A 35 -8.78 -1.73 -3.25
C LEU A 35 -7.68 -1.60 -2.18
N THR A 36 -6.68 -0.75 -2.42
CA THR A 36 -5.62 -0.50 -1.44
C THR A 36 -6.17 0.20 -0.19
N ASN A 37 -7.03 1.21 -0.34
CA ASN A 37 -7.57 1.97 0.78
C ASN A 37 -8.36 1.09 1.77
N VAL A 38 -9.15 0.13 1.26
CA VAL A 38 -9.89 -0.81 2.11
C VAL A 38 -8.97 -1.51 3.11
N PHE A 39 -7.77 -1.89 2.70
CA PHE A 39 -6.83 -2.58 3.58
C PHE A 39 -5.89 -1.66 4.37
N GLN A 40 -5.61 -0.46 3.86
CA GLN A 40 -4.71 0.47 4.52
C GLN A 40 -5.40 1.34 5.57
N ILE A 41 -6.64 1.72 5.30
CA ILE A 41 -7.39 2.69 6.11
C ILE A 41 -8.84 2.25 6.41
N GLY A 42 -9.26 1.06 5.96
CA GLY A 42 -10.61 0.54 6.25
C GLY A 42 -11.74 1.27 5.52
N GLN A 43 -11.42 2.05 4.49
CA GLN A 43 -12.35 2.91 3.75
C GLN A 43 -12.12 2.76 2.25
N ILE A 44 -13.15 2.97 1.44
CA ILE A 44 -13.01 2.98 -0.03
C ILE A 44 -12.44 4.32 -0.55
N HIS A 45 -12.75 5.43 0.14
CA HIS A 45 -12.30 6.77 -0.24
C HIS A 45 -11.13 7.26 0.60
N PHE A 46 -10.35 8.18 0.03
CA PHE A 46 -9.25 8.81 0.74
C PHE A 46 -9.71 9.77 1.85
N GLU A 47 -9.00 9.76 2.97
CA GLU A 47 -9.23 10.68 4.08
C GLU A 47 -8.18 11.79 4.11
N TYR A 48 -8.50 12.93 3.51
CA TYR A 48 -7.57 14.08 3.45
C TYR A 48 -7.28 14.70 4.82
N GLY A 49 -8.22 14.62 5.76
CA GLY A 49 -8.15 15.24 7.08
C GLY A 49 -7.62 14.34 8.18
N ASN A 50 -7.41 13.04 7.93
CA ASN A 50 -6.91 12.12 8.95
C ASN A 50 -5.52 12.58 9.45
N CYS A 51 -5.30 12.54 10.76
CA CYS A 51 -4.01 12.81 11.36
C CYS A 51 -3.98 12.21 12.76
N ALA A 52 -3.04 11.32 13.00
CA ALA A 52 -2.86 10.68 14.29
C ALA A 52 -1.38 10.60 14.65
N LYS A 53 -1.09 10.64 15.95
CA LYS A 53 0.24 10.30 16.44
C LYS A 53 0.44 8.80 16.30
N ASP A 54 1.53 8.40 15.67
CA ASP A 54 1.97 7.03 15.57
C ASP A 54 2.60 6.59 16.90
N ASN A 55 2.04 5.53 17.49
CA ASN A 55 2.50 4.96 18.76
C ASN A 55 3.78 4.11 18.63
N THR A 56 4.27 3.88 17.41
CA THR A 56 5.48 3.10 17.12
C THR A 56 6.73 3.97 16.92
N GLY A 57 6.63 5.28 17.19
CA GLY A 57 7.76 6.21 17.16
C GLY A 57 8.05 6.80 15.78
N ASN A 58 7.04 6.87 14.89
CA ASN A 58 7.16 7.54 13.58
C ASN A 58 6.68 9.01 13.59
N GLY A 59 6.39 9.58 14.77
CA GLY A 59 5.83 10.94 14.86
C GLY A 59 4.34 10.94 14.50
N TYR A 60 3.87 11.90 13.69
CA TYR A 60 2.51 11.89 13.14
C TYR A 60 2.45 11.19 11.78
N ALA A 61 1.32 10.52 11.52
CA ALA A 61 0.88 10.00 10.23
C ALA A 61 -0.41 10.71 9.82
N ALA A 62 -0.47 11.24 8.59
CA ALA A 62 -1.59 12.09 8.18
C ALA A 62 -1.99 11.98 6.69
N GLY A 63 -3.25 12.29 6.39
CA GLY A 63 -3.79 12.41 5.06
C GLY A 63 -3.92 11.11 4.27
N ILE A 64 -4.06 11.27 2.96
CA ILE A 64 -4.47 10.20 2.01
C ILE A 64 -3.51 9.00 1.91
N ALA A 65 -2.31 9.11 2.47
CA ALA A 65 -1.26 8.09 2.39
C ALA A 65 -0.58 7.83 3.73
N ASN A 66 -1.17 8.27 4.85
CA ASN A 66 -0.53 8.23 6.18
C ASN A 66 0.88 8.88 6.16
N PHE A 67 1.01 10.03 5.49
CA PHE A 67 2.26 10.77 5.34
C PHE A 67 2.92 10.99 6.70
N CYS A 68 4.16 10.53 6.82
CA CYS A 68 4.85 10.45 8.09
C CYS A 68 5.79 11.64 8.28
N THR A 69 5.74 12.23 9.48
CA THR A 69 6.63 13.35 9.85
C THR A 69 8.09 12.90 10.01
N ARG A 70 8.33 11.66 10.49
CA ARG A 70 9.68 11.11 10.66
C ARG A 70 10.41 10.92 9.33
N THR A 71 9.71 10.40 8.32
CA THR A 71 10.28 10.13 6.97
C THR A 71 10.30 11.37 6.09
N GLY A 72 9.68 12.47 6.54
CA GLY A 72 9.62 13.74 5.82
C GLY A 72 8.55 13.80 4.73
N ASP A 73 7.71 12.78 4.58
CA ASP A 73 6.66 12.76 3.57
C ASP A 73 5.62 13.87 3.85
N ALA A 74 5.23 14.02 5.12
CA ALA A 74 4.30 15.06 5.54
C ALA A 74 4.90 16.47 5.34
N TRP A 75 6.20 16.63 5.57
CA TRP A 75 6.88 17.89 5.31
C TRP A 75 6.88 18.24 3.81
N GLN A 76 7.05 17.26 2.91
CA GLN A 76 6.91 17.49 1.47
C GLN A 76 5.50 17.95 1.06
N VAL A 77 4.44 17.39 1.68
CA VAL A 77 3.06 17.86 1.47
C VAL A 77 2.92 19.32 1.89
N ILE A 78 3.44 19.67 3.06
CA ILE A 78 3.38 21.02 3.60
C ILE A 78 4.14 22.00 2.70
N GLN A 79 5.31 21.61 2.17
CA GLN A 79 6.04 22.45 1.22
C GLN A 79 5.29 22.65 -0.09
N ALA A 80 4.64 21.61 -0.62
CA ALA A 80 3.78 21.74 -1.78
C ALA A 80 2.59 22.67 -1.49
N TYR A 81 2.03 22.62 -0.28
CA TYR A 81 0.95 23.51 0.13
C TYR A 81 1.41 24.96 0.31
N HIS A 82 2.55 25.20 0.96
CA HIS A 82 3.18 26.52 1.07
C HIS A 82 3.37 27.16 -0.31
N ASN A 83 3.79 26.39 -1.32
CA ASN A 83 3.93 26.91 -2.68
C ASN A 83 2.59 27.36 -3.29
N LEU A 84 1.48 26.69 -2.97
CA LEU A 84 0.14 27.02 -3.47
C LEU A 84 -0.52 28.18 -2.69
N THR A 85 -0.11 28.43 -1.46
CA THR A 85 -0.63 29.49 -0.55
C THR A 85 0.26 30.72 -0.48
N GLY A 86 1.49 30.64 -0.98
CA GLY A 86 2.52 31.66 -0.79
C GLY A 86 3.09 31.68 0.64
N GLY A 87 3.05 30.54 1.35
CA GLY A 87 3.55 30.38 2.72
C GLY A 87 2.66 31.01 3.80
N ASN A 88 1.44 31.43 3.44
CA ASN A 88 0.45 32.00 4.36
C ASN A 88 -0.58 30.93 4.74
N ASP A 89 -0.15 29.92 5.48
CA ASP A 89 -1.03 28.84 5.96
C ASP A 89 -0.67 28.39 7.38
N GLU A 90 -1.45 27.46 7.91
CA GLU A 90 -1.40 27.00 9.29
C GLU A 90 -0.10 26.31 9.68
N PHE A 91 0.69 25.84 8.69
CA PHE A 91 1.87 25.03 8.93
C PHE A 91 3.17 25.82 9.00
N THR A 92 3.16 27.12 8.73
CA THR A 92 4.38 27.96 8.73
C THR A 92 5.12 27.90 10.07
N GLN A 93 4.40 27.74 11.18
CA GLN A 93 4.98 27.57 12.52
C GLN A 93 5.73 26.23 12.72
N PHE A 94 5.41 25.20 11.93
CA PHE A 94 5.99 23.87 12.04
C PHE A 94 7.12 23.61 11.02
N ASP A 95 7.28 24.44 9.99
CA ASP A 95 8.18 24.15 8.86
C ASP A 95 9.63 23.84 9.29
N SER A 96 10.18 24.67 10.19
CA SER A 96 11.56 24.49 10.65
C SER A 96 11.77 23.19 11.44
N ILE A 97 10.82 22.82 12.29
CA ILE A 97 10.92 21.60 13.10
C ILE A 97 10.64 20.34 12.27
N LEU A 98 9.69 20.41 11.32
CA LEU A 98 9.39 19.32 10.40
C LEU A 98 10.57 19.04 9.44
N LYS A 99 11.21 20.10 8.95
CA LYS A 99 12.47 19.98 8.18
C LYS A 99 13.54 19.25 8.99
N GLN A 100 13.76 19.68 10.23
CA GLN A 100 14.75 19.05 11.11
C GLN A 100 14.42 17.56 11.31
N TYR A 101 13.15 17.21 11.53
CA TYR A 101 12.73 15.83 11.74
C TYR A 101 12.94 14.96 10.50
N ALA A 102 12.61 15.49 9.31
CA ALA A 102 12.87 14.83 8.05
C ALA A 102 14.38 14.57 7.83
N GLU A 103 15.23 15.56 8.10
CA GLU A 103 16.70 15.45 7.92
C GLU A 103 17.35 14.47 8.91
N THR A 104 16.79 14.37 10.12
CA THR A 104 17.33 13.53 11.20
C THR A 104 16.62 12.19 11.36
N ASN A 105 15.57 11.92 10.57
CA ASN A 105 14.66 10.79 10.75
C ASN A 105 14.10 10.70 12.18
N SER A 106 13.75 11.85 12.79
CA SER A 106 13.23 11.94 14.15
C SER A 106 11.72 11.71 14.19
N GLY A 107 11.27 10.76 15.01
CA GLY A 107 9.85 10.53 15.30
C GLY A 107 9.30 11.34 16.47
N SER A 108 10.03 12.38 16.91
CA SER A 108 9.57 13.25 17.99
C SER A 108 8.29 14.01 17.58
N THR A 109 7.51 14.41 18.58
CA THR A 109 6.32 15.26 18.40
C THR A 109 6.46 16.59 19.14
N SER A 110 7.61 16.85 19.76
CA SER A 110 7.86 18.09 20.51
C SER A 110 7.85 19.33 19.61
N GLY A 111 7.05 20.34 19.93
CA GLY A 111 6.92 21.54 19.08
C GLY A 111 6.00 21.36 17.88
N LEU A 112 5.27 20.24 17.80
CA LEU A 112 4.18 20.00 16.84
C LEU A 112 2.80 20.10 17.52
N ASP A 113 2.70 20.86 18.62
CA ASP A 113 1.44 21.08 19.31
C ASP A 113 0.41 21.72 18.37
N GLY A 114 -0.75 21.09 18.22
CA GLY A 114 -1.79 21.53 17.29
C GLY A 114 -1.57 21.12 15.82
N TYR A 115 -0.54 20.34 15.50
CA TYR A 115 -0.25 19.88 14.13
C TYR A 115 -1.45 19.18 13.46
N CYS A 116 -2.09 18.22 14.14
CA CYS A 116 -3.26 17.55 13.57
C CYS A 116 -4.48 18.45 13.43
N ASN A 117 -4.65 19.45 14.29
CA ASN A 117 -5.71 20.45 14.13
C ASN A 117 -5.46 21.33 12.90
N ALA A 118 -4.21 21.71 12.65
CA ALA A 118 -3.81 22.43 11.44
C ALA A 118 -4.05 21.57 10.19
N TRP A 119 -3.72 20.28 10.24
CA TRP A 119 -3.98 19.32 9.16
C TRP A 119 -5.47 19.18 8.84
N GLN A 120 -6.28 18.93 9.86
CA GLN A 120 -7.72 18.82 9.71
C GLN A 120 -8.33 20.12 9.15
N LYS A 121 -7.88 21.28 9.64
CA LYS A 121 -8.34 22.58 9.12
C LYS A 121 -7.95 22.79 7.65
N ALA A 122 -6.71 22.48 7.28
CA ALA A 122 -6.23 22.59 5.90
C ALA A 122 -6.96 21.62 4.96
N SER A 123 -7.48 20.49 5.47
CA SER A 123 -8.25 19.52 4.69
C SER A 123 -9.58 20.04 4.12
N ALA A 124 -10.03 21.24 4.50
CA ALA A 124 -11.14 21.91 3.81
C ALA A 124 -10.71 22.63 2.51
N SER A 125 -9.41 22.71 2.21
CA SER A 125 -8.84 23.46 1.09
C SER A 125 -8.52 22.55 -0.11
N GLN A 126 -9.05 22.90 -1.27
CA GLN A 126 -8.73 22.23 -2.55
C GLN A 126 -7.22 22.29 -2.88
N LYS A 127 -6.54 23.36 -2.45
CA LYS A 127 -5.08 23.49 -2.59
C LYS A 127 -4.35 22.46 -1.74
N PHE A 128 -4.84 22.16 -0.53
CA PHE A 128 -4.25 21.13 0.32
C PHE A 128 -4.49 19.72 -0.24
N TRP A 129 -5.66 19.48 -0.84
CA TRP A 129 -5.92 18.23 -1.57
C TRP A 129 -4.97 18.06 -2.75
N SER A 130 -4.75 19.13 -3.52
CA SER A 130 -3.82 19.14 -4.65
C SER A 130 -2.37 18.89 -4.18
N ALA A 131 -1.96 19.48 -3.06
CA ALA A 131 -0.65 19.23 -2.45
C ALA A 131 -0.47 17.77 -2.02
N GLN A 132 -1.47 17.19 -1.33
CA GLN A 132 -1.45 15.78 -0.94
C GLN A 132 -1.39 14.86 -2.15
N GLY A 133 -2.25 15.08 -3.16
CA GLY A 133 -2.27 14.30 -4.40
C GLY A 133 -0.93 14.35 -5.14
N ALA A 134 -0.33 15.53 -5.29
CA ALA A 134 0.96 15.66 -5.97
C ALA A 134 2.09 14.90 -5.27
N ILE A 135 2.13 14.92 -3.93
CA ILE A 135 3.15 14.17 -3.18
C ILE A 135 2.86 12.68 -3.16
N PHE A 136 1.59 12.28 -3.04
CA PHE A 136 1.19 10.89 -3.20
C PHE A 136 1.62 10.32 -4.57
N ASP A 137 1.34 11.05 -5.64
CA ASP A 137 1.73 10.64 -7.00
C ASP A 137 3.26 10.58 -7.16
N LYS A 138 3.97 11.57 -6.62
CA LYS A 138 5.44 11.63 -6.68
C LYS A 138 6.10 10.46 -5.93
N LEU A 139 5.60 10.11 -4.75
CA LEU A 139 6.26 9.15 -3.87
C LEU A 139 5.86 7.69 -4.16
N TYR A 140 4.59 7.45 -4.53
CA TYR A 140 4.03 6.11 -4.60
C TYR A 140 3.53 5.76 -6.01
N PHE A 141 2.54 6.50 -6.52
CA PHE A 141 1.85 6.10 -7.74
C PHE A 141 2.77 6.14 -8.96
N THR A 142 3.36 7.30 -9.27
CA THR A 142 4.21 7.47 -10.46
C THR A 142 5.40 6.50 -10.47
N PRO A 143 6.17 6.32 -9.37
CA PRO A 143 7.24 5.33 -9.38
C PRO A 143 6.72 3.90 -9.55
N SER A 144 5.59 3.53 -8.93
CA SER A 144 5.02 2.18 -9.08
C SER A 144 4.64 1.87 -10.53
N GLN A 145 4.07 2.85 -11.22
CA GLN A 145 3.70 2.72 -12.63
C GLN A 145 4.93 2.75 -13.53
N GLY A 146 5.96 3.54 -13.20
CA GLY A 146 7.25 3.50 -13.90
C GLY A 146 7.93 2.12 -13.85
N PHE A 147 7.79 1.38 -12.74
CA PHE A 147 8.22 -0.02 -12.67
C PHE A 147 7.37 -0.93 -13.57
N ALA A 148 6.04 -0.75 -13.55
CA ALA A 148 5.13 -1.52 -14.40
C ALA A 148 5.45 -1.33 -15.89
N ASP A 149 5.65 -0.08 -16.31
CA ASP A 149 6.01 0.27 -17.69
C ASP A 149 7.36 -0.33 -18.09
N SER A 150 8.34 -0.29 -17.18
CA SER A 150 9.68 -0.85 -17.42
C SER A 150 9.67 -2.38 -17.58
N LEU A 151 8.73 -3.06 -16.93
CA LEU A 151 8.51 -4.50 -17.09
C LEU A 151 7.66 -4.84 -18.32
N GLY A 152 6.91 -3.86 -18.85
CA GLY A 152 5.95 -4.06 -19.93
C GLY A 152 4.62 -4.66 -19.47
N LEU A 153 4.21 -4.42 -18.22
CA LEU A 153 2.93 -4.90 -17.68
C LEU A 153 1.75 -4.24 -18.42
N GLN A 154 0.81 -5.07 -18.88
CA GLN A 154 -0.38 -4.62 -19.62
C GLN A 154 -1.68 -4.81 -18.84
N LEU A 155 -1.67 -5.68 -17.83
CA LEU A 155 -2.89 -6.05 -17.09
C LEU A 155 -3.08 -5.15 -15.88
N SER A 156 -4.30 -4.64 -15.71
CA SER A 156 -4.65 -3.73 -14.62
C SER A 156 -4.38 -4.35 -13.24
N VAL A 157 -4.59 -5.66 -13.09
CA VAL A 157 -4.30 -6.39 -11.85
C VAL A 157 -2.81 -6.35 -11.47
N SER A 158 -1.92 -6.45 -12.46
CA SER A 158 -0.47 -6.42 -12.22
C SER A 158 -0.01 -5.00 -11.86
N GLN A 159 -0.49 -4.00 -12.61
CA GLN A 159 -0.18 -2.59 -12.37
C GLN A 159 -0.74 -2.09 -11.02
N GLY A 160 -1.94 -2.54 -10.64
CA GLY A 160 -2.56 -2.26 -9.34
C GLY A 160 -1.74 -2.86 -8.20
N GLN A 161 -1.24 -4.08 -8.38
CA GLN A 161 -0.40 -4.72 -7.37
C GLN A 161 0.96 -4.03 -7.17
N MET A 162 1.52 -3.41 -8.22
CA MET A 162 2.71 -2.56 -8.07
C MET A 162 2.41 -1.36 -7.17
N TYR A 163 1.26 -0.71 -7.38
CA TYR A 163 0.81 0.40 -6.54
C TYR A 163 0.56 -0.04 -5.08
N ASP A 164 -0.17 -1.12 -4.86
CA ASP A 164 -0.47 -1.63 -3.52
C ASP A 164 0.80 -2.01 -2.74
N ALA A 165 1.77 -2.62 -3.44
CA ALA A 165 3.09 -2.89 -2.87
C ALA A 165 3.88 -1.59 -2.60
N ALA A 166 3.84 -0.59 -3.48
CA ALA A 166 4.49 0.70 -3.26
C ALA A 166 3.96 1.42 -2.02
N ILE A 167 2.65 1.42 -1.79
CA ILE A 167 2.05 2.01 -0.58
C ILE A 167 2.50 1.26 0.68
N SER A 168 2.51 -0.07 0.63
CA SER A 168 2.83 -0.91 1.78
C SER A 168 4.32 -0.94 2.13
N HIS A 169 5.20 -0.79 1.13
CA HIS A 169 6.62 -1.14 1.24
C HIS A 169 7.58 -0.06 0.72
N GLY A 170 7.06 1.03 0.17
CA GLY A 170 7.85 2.05 -0.52
C GLY A 170 8.41 1.56 -1.87
N THR A 171 9.02 2.49 -2.59
CA THR A 171 9.38 2.35 -4.01
C THR A 171 10.88 2.15 -4.26
N SER A 172 11.70 2.04 -3.21
CA SER A 172 13.15 1.89 -3.35
C SER A 172 13.56 0.48 -3.85
N ASN A 173 14.87 0.32 -4.11
CA ASN A 173 15.46 -0.96 -4.53
C ASN A 173 15.95 -1.83 -3.36
N ASN A 174 15.68 -1.47 -2.11
CA ASN A 174 16.00 -2.37 -1.00
C ASN A 174 15.14 -3.64 -1.08
N SER A 175 15.62 -4.76 -0.52
CA SER A 175 14.99 -6.08 -0.65
C SER A 175 13.56 -6.18 -0.11
N ARG A 176 13.13 -5.22 0.73
CA ARG A 176 11.80 -5.16 1.32
C ARG A 176 10.90 -4.10 0.67
N SER A 177 11.37 -3.36 -0.32
CA SER A 177 10.62 -2.38 -1.12
C SER A 177 10.27 -2.91 -2.51
N LEU A 178 9.37 -2.23 -3.21
CA LEU A 178 8.87 -2.65 -4.53
C LEU A 178 9.99 -3.03 -5.51
N GLY A 179 11.01 -2.19 -5.67
CA GLY A 179 12.10 -2.46 -6.60
C GLY A 179 12.89 -3.72 -6.27
N GLY A 180 13.15 -3.98 -4.98
CA GLY A 180 13.81 -5.22 -4.54
C GLY A 180 12.94 -6.47 -4.67
N MET A 181 11.62 -6.33 -4.49
CA MET A 181 10.67 -7.41 -4.75
C MET A 181 10.69 -7.80 -6.22
N ILE A 182 10.60 -6.81 -7.13
CA ILE A 182 10.68 -7.03 -8.58
C ILE A 182 11.99 -7.74 -8.96
N GLN A 183 13.13 -7.29 -8.43
CA GLN A 183 14.42 -7.93 -8.68
C GLN A 183 14.44 -9.40 -8.21
N THR A 184 13.90 -9.65 -7.02
CA THR A 184 13.79 -11.01 -6.48
C THR A 184 12.90 -11.87 -7.35
N THR A 185 11.72 -11.38 -7.75
CA THR A 185 10.79 -12.10 -8.65
C THR A 185 11.44 -12.42 -9.99
N ASN A 186 12.10 -11.45 -10.62
CA ASN A 186 12.76 -11.64 -11.90
C ASN A 186 13.84 -12.74 -11.82
N SER A 187 14.56 -12.84 -10.70
CA SER A 187 15.58 -13.88 -10.49
C SER A 187 15.03 -15.31 -10.43
N LYS A 188 13.71 -15.48 -10.25
CA LYS A 188 13.05 -16.80 -10.14
C LYS A 188 12.75 -17.43 -11.49
N PHE A 189 12.78 -16.65 -12.57
CA PHE A 189 12.53 -17.12 -13.93
C PHE A 189 13.85 -17.47 -14.62
N ALA A 190 14.01 -18.74 -14.98
CA ALA A 190 15.20 -19.28 -15.63
C ALA A 190 14.89 -20.02 -16.95
N ASN A 191 13.65 -19.93 -17.42
CA ASN A 191 13.14 -20.53 -18.64
C ASN A 191 11.88 -19.77 -19.10
N ASP A 192 11.48 -20.00 -20.34
CA ASP A 192 10.18 -19.53 -20.85
C ASP A 192 9.07 -20.15 -19.99
N THR A 193 8.14 -19.31 -19.56
CA THR A 193 7.01 -19.71 -18.71
C THR A 193 5.74 -19.29 -19.42
N LEU A 194 5.02 -20.28 -19.94
CA LEU A 194 3.76 -20.06 -20.64
C LEU A 194 2.59 -19.98 -19.64
N GLY A 195 1.61 -19.15 -19.97
CA GLY A 195 0.37 -19.02 -19.23
C GLY A 195 -0.78 -18.63 -20.16
N GLY A 196 -1.93 -18.33 -19.56
CA GLY A 196 -3.17 -18.06 -20.29
C GLY A 196 -3.56 -16.58 -20.35
N SER A 197 -2.69 -15.66 -19.95
CA SER A 197 -3.06 -14.24 -19.79
C SER A 197 -3.11 -13.46 -21.11
N ASN A 198 -2.56 -14.01 -22.19
CA ASN A 198 -2.31 -13.31 -23.46
C ASN A 198 -1.40 -12.06 -23.33
N SER A 199 -0.70 -11.90 -22.21
CA SER A 199 0.36 -10.91 -22.03
C SER A 199 1.67 -11.60 -21.70
N THR A 200 2.77 -11.13 -22.27
CA THR A 200 4.10 -11.75 -22.13
C THR A 200 5.15 -10.70 -21.86
N LEU A 201 5.94 -10.94 -20.82
CA LEU A 201 7.07 -10.13 -20.39
C LEU A 201 8.38 -10.74 -20.87
N SER A 202 9.40 -9.90 -21.07
CA SER A 202 10.77 -10.33 -21.35
C SER A 202 11.62 -10.24 -20.08
N ILE A 203 11.77 -11.35 -19.37
CA ILE A 203 12.45 -11.42 -18.06
C ILE A 203 13.75 -12.22 -18.21
N GLY A 204 14.90 -11.57 -18.06
CA GLY A 204 16.20 -12.25 -18.10
C GLY A 204 16.52 -12.96 -19.43
N GLY A 205 15.85 -12.57 -20.52
CA GLY A 205 15.95 -13.24 -21.83
C GLY A 205 14.91 -14.34 -22.07
N TYR A 206 14.01 -14.57 -21.11
CA TYR A 206 12.92 -15.54 -21.22
C TYR A 206 11.57 -14.86 -21.43
N GLN A 207 10.70 -15.54 -22.16
CA GLN A 207 9.31 -15.13 -22.36
C GLN A 207 8.45 -15.67 -21.21
N VAL A 208 7.94 -14.77 -20.38
CA VAL A 208 7.18 -15.12 -19.17
C VAL A 208 5.78 -14.54 -19.26
N ASP A 209 4.76 -15.37 -19.10
CA ASP A 209 3.37 -14.91 -18.98
C ASP A 209 3.21 -13.94 -17.81
N GLU A 210 2.52 -12.82 -18.04
CA GLU A 210 2.43 -11.74 -17.05
C GLU A 210 1.77 -12.19 -15.74
N ILE A 211 0.78 -13.09 -15.80
CA ILE A 211 0.09 -13.58 -14.60
C ILE A 211 0.93 -14.62 -13.85
N GLU A 212 1.71 -15.45 -14.55
CA GLU A 212 2.70 -16.30 -13.88
C GLU A 212 3.79 -15.48 -13.18
N TRP A 213 4.23 -14.38 -13.79
CA TRP A 213 5.11 -13.41 -13.13
C TRP A 213 4.45 -12.78 -11.91
N LEU A 214 3.19 -12.33 -12.02
CA LEU A 214 2.45 -11.70 -10.93
C LEU A 214 2.24 -12.64 -9.73
N LYS A 215 1.93 -13.92 -9.98
CA LYS A 215 1.81 -14.93 -8.92
C LYS A 215 3.12 -15.06 -8.14
N GLU A 216 4.25 -15.10 -8.83
CA GLU A 216 5.55 -15.17 -8.16
C GLU A 216 5.91 -13.85 -7.45
N PHE A 217 5.53 -12.70 -8.01
CA PHE A 217 5.62 -11.42 -7.31
C PHE A 217 4.83 -11.41 -6.00
N ILE A 218 3.60 -11.92 -6.01
CA ILE A 218 2.75 -12.05 -4.82
C ILE A 218 3.40 -13.00 -3.80
N ASN A 219 4.00 -14.11 -4.23
CA ASN A 219 4.73 -15.03 -3.34
C ASN A 219 5.92 -14.33 -2.67
N VAL A 220 6.72 -13.58 -3.44
CA VAL A 220 7.85 -12.79 -2.91
C VAL A 220 7.35 -11.76 -1.91
N ARG A 221 6.29 -11.02 -2.23
CA ARG A 221 5.69 -10.02 -1.32
C ARG A 221 5.18 -10.66 -0.03
N LYS A 222 4.52 -11.82 -0.14
CA LYS A 222 4.00 -12.58 1.02
C LYS A 222 5.12 -13.00 1.97
N ALA A 223 6.30 -13.35 1.45
CA ALA A 223 7.46 -13.71 2.27
C ALA A 223 8.06 -12.52 3.06
N ILE A 224 7.74 -11.28 2.67
CA ILE A 224 8.27 -10.05 3.29
C ILE A 224 7.29 -9.45 4.32
N GLY A 225 5.98 -9.67 4.13
CA GLY A 225 4.90 -8.96 4.83
C GLY A 225 4.61 -9.37 6.28
N SER A 226 3.86 -8.52 6.98
CA SER A 226 3.17 -8.78 8.26
C SER A 226 1.72 -9.26 8.03
N LYS A 227 0.98 -9.66 9.08
CA LYS A 227 -0.39 -10.21 8.96
C LYS A 227 -1.36 -9.33 8.15
N ASN A 228 -1.28 -8.00 8.27
CA ASN A 228 -2.19 -7.08 7.55
C ASN A 228 -1.97 -7.07 6.03
N ASN A 229 -0.76 -7.42 5.55
CA ASN A 229 -0.51 -7.57 4.11
C ASN A 229 -1.21 -8.80 3.51
N LEU A 230 -1.62 -9.76 4.33
CA LEU A 230 -2.22 -11.00 3.85
C LEU A 230 -3.62 -10.78 3.27
N ALA A 231 -4.42 -9.86 3.82
CA ALA A 231 -5.76 -9.59 3.32
C ALA A 231 -5.73 -9.04 1.89
N SER A 232 -4.92 -8.00 1.64
CA SER A 232 -4.70 -7.48 0.28
C SER A 232 -4.16 -8.56 -0.66
N ILE A 233 -3.12 -9.30 -0.25
CA ILE A 233 -2.56 -10.40 -1.03
C ILE A 233 -3.61 -11.46 -1.38
N ASN A 234 -4.48 -11.82 -0.43
CA ASN A 234 -5.55 -12.79 -0.66
C ASN A 234 -6.57 -12.26 -1.67
N SER A 235 -6.89 -10.97 -1.62
CA SER A 235 -7.78 -10.32 -2.58
C SER A 235 -7.18 -10.34 -4.00
N TYR A 236 -5.90 -10.00 -4.17
CA TYR A 236 -5.23 -10.12 -5.48
C TYR A 236 -5.19 -11.56 -5.99
N ASN A 237 -4.91 -12.54 -5.12
CA ASN A 237 -4.98 -13.96 -5.51
C ASN A 237 -6.39 -14.38 -5.93
N TYR A 238 -7.43 -13.86 -5.26
CA TYR A 238 -8.81 -14.10 -5.64
C TYR A 238 -9.12 -13.54 -7.04
N ILE A 239 -8.77 -12.29 -7.31
CA ILE A 239 -8.92 -11.65 -8.64
C ILE A 239 -8.22 -12.48 -9.73
N ILE A 240 -6.99 -12.93 -9.46
CA ILE A 240 -6.22 -13.76 -10.39
C ILE A 240 -6.94 -15.09 -10.69
N ASN A 241 -7.51 -15.73 -9.66
CA ASN A 241 -8.25 -16.98 -9.80
C ASN A 241 -9.58 -16.81 -10.53
N GLN A 242 -10.21 -15.63 -10.45
CA GLN A 242 -11.39 -15.28 -11.25
C GLN A 242 -11.04 -14.90 -12.69
N THR A 243 -9.76 -14.82 -13.05
CA THR A 243 -9.28 -14.34 -14.36
C THR A 243 -9.66 -12.89 -14.68
N GLU A 244 -9.94 -12.07 -13.65
CA GLU A 244 -10.30 -10.66 -13.76
C GLU A 244 -9.05 -9.77 -13.91
N TYR A 245 -8.30 -9.96 -15.01
CA TYR A 245 -6.99 -9.31 -15.20
C TYR A 245 -7.06 -7.86 -15.69
N VAL A 246 -8.11 -7.52 -16.44
CA VAL A 246 -8.35 -6.19 -17.02
C VAL A 246 -9.53 -5.56 -16.32
N TRP A 247 -9.34 -4.38 -15.75
CA TRP A 247 -10.36 -3.71 -14.95
C TRP A 247 -11.03 -2.63 -15.77
N VAL A 248 -12.36 -2.61 -15.78
CA VAL A 248 -13.14 -1.68 -16.62
C VAL A 248 -14.17 -0.90 -15.81
N HIS A 249 -14.96 -1.58 -14.98
CA HIS A 249 -16.05 -0.96 -14.23
C HIS A 249 -16.05 -1.43 -12.78
N ASP A 250 -16.20 -2.73 -12.55
CA ASP A 250 -16.20 -3.33 -11.21
C ASP A 250 -15.20 -4.48 -11.14
N ILE A 251 -14.69 -4.75 -9.94
CA ILE A 251 -13.87 -5.93 -9.63
C ILE A 251 -14.41 -6.63 -8.38
N LYS A 252 -14.29 -7.96 -8.35
CA LYS A 252 -14.61 -8.76 -7.17
C LYS A 252 -13.38 -8.97 -6.31
N VAL A 253 -13.51 -8.66 -5.02
CA VAL A 253 -12.40 -8.63 -4.07
C VAL A 253 -12.76 -9.40 -2.81
N LEU A 254 -11.76 -9.83 -2.04
CA LEU A 254 -11.99 -10.32 -0.68
C LEU A 254 -11.88 -9.18 0.31
N ASN A 255 -12.75 -9.12 1.33
CA ASN A 255 -12.59 -8.22 2.48
C ASN A 255 -11.57 -8.79 3.51
N GLY A 256 -11.38 -8.09 4.63
CA GLY A 256 -10.46 -8.51 5.69
C GLY A 256 -10.81 -9.87 6.32
N GLN A 257 -12.08 -10.26 6.24
CA GLN A 257 -12.66 -11.51 6.74
C GLN A 257 -12.64 -12.63 5.69
N GLY A 258 -12.25 -12.33 4.44
CA GLY A 258 -12.22 -13.30 3.34
C GLY A 258 -13.56 -13.48 2.63
N GLU A 259 -14.52 -12.59 2.84
CA GLU A 259 -15.81 -12.59 2.14
C GLU A 259 -15.71 -11.80 0.83
N VAL A 260 -16.51 -12.19 -0.17
CA VAL A 260 -16.49 -11.55 -1.49
C VAL A 260 -17.31 -10.26 -1.47
N GLY A 261 -16.70 -9.17 -1.93
CA GLY A 261 -17.35 -7.87 -2.16
C GLY A 261 -17.06 -7.33 -3.56
N ASP A 262 -17.78 -6.28 -3.94
CA ASP A 262 -17.60 -5.56 -5.20
C ASP A 262 -16.93 -4.20 -4.91
N VAL A 263 -15.91 -3.84 -5.70
CA VAL A 263 -15.36 -2.48 -5.76
C VAL A 263 -15.74 -1.90 -7.11
N THR A 264 -16.51 -0.81 -7.09
CA THR A 264 -17.04 -0.14 -8.28
C THR A 264 -16.28 1.14 -8.56
N CYS A 265 -15.90 1.35 -9.81
CA CYS A 265 -15.25 2.57 -10.24
C CYS A 265 -16.10 3.80 -9.90
N ASP A 266 -15.49 4.74 -9.18
CA ASP A 266 -16.08 6.03 -8.83
C ASP A 266 -15.26 7.16 -9.45
N HIS A 267 -15.86 7.83 -10.44
CA HIS A 267 -15.22 8.94 -11.14
C HIS A 267 -15.15 10.24 -10.34
N THR A 268 -15.77 10.30 -9.16
CA THR A 268 -15.86 11.55 -8.40
C THR A 268 -14.56 11.93 -7.69
N TYR A 269 -13.64 10.99 -7.46
CA TYR A 269 -12.40 11.23 -6.71
C TYR A 269 -11.18 10.47 -7.26
N LEU A 270 -10.25 11.22 -7.88
CA LEU A 270 -8.91 10.76 -8.21
C LEU A 270 -7.89 11.80 -7.70
N PRO A 271 -7.09 11.50 -6.66
CA PRO A 271 -5.99 12.37 -6.26
C PRO A 271 -5.02 12.60 -7.43
N GLY A 272 -4.50 13.83 -7.54
CA GLY A 272 -3.53 14.19 -8.58
C GLY A 272 -4.12 14.49 -9.96
N GLU A 273 -5.41 14.23 -10.16
CA GLU A 273 -6.16 14.72 -11.32
C GLU A 273 -6.93 15.98 -10.93
N GLU A 274 -6.99 16.98 -11.81
CA GLU A 274 -7.80 18.16 -11.51
C GLU A 274 -9.24 17.73 -11.22
N PRO A 275 -9.83 18.13 -10.08
CA PRO A 275 -11.23 17.86 -9.83
C PRO A 275 -12.04 18.46 -10.97
N LEU A 276 -13.00 17.70 -11.49
CA LEU A 276 -14.05 18.30 -12.30
C LEU A 276 -14.64 19.46 -11.49
N LEU A 277 -14.58 20.67 -12.03
CA LEU A 277 -14.79 21.99 -11.41
C LEU A 277 -16.09 22.23 -10.59
N ASN A 278 -16.86 21.20 -10.23
CA ASN A 278 -18.16 21.30 -9.58
C ASN A 278 -18.46 20.23 -8.50
N THR A 279 -17.48 19.49 -7.98
CA THR A 279 -17.75 18.58 -6.85
C THR A 279 -17.68 19.34 -5.51
N PRO A 280 -18.78 19.42 -4.73
CA PRO A 280 -18.74 20.02 -3.41
C PRO A 280 -17.88 19.16 -2.48
N PRO A 281 -17.18 19.76 -1.49
CA PRO A 281 -16.38 19.00 -0.56
C PRO A 281 -17.29 18.09 0.27
N VAL A 282 -16.97 16.80 0.33
CA VAL A 282 -17.57 15.92 1.33
C VAL A 282 -16.97 16.30 2.68
N SER A 283 -17.58 17.28 3.34
CA SER A 283 -17.42 17.47 4.77
C SER A 283 -18.01 16.25 5.45
N GLY A 284 -17.19 15.51 6.20
CA GLY A 284 -17.53 14.35 7.03
C GLY A 284 -19.03 14.03 7.11
N GLY A 285 -19.48 13.19 6.19
CA GLY A 285 -20.87 12.75 6.10
C GLY A 285 -20.85 11.28 5.72
N SER A 286 -21.39 10.46 6.62
CA SER A 286 -21.60 9.02 6.48
C SER A 286 -22.07 8.67 5.06
N SER A 287 -21.15 8.11 4.26
CA SER A 287 -21.45 7.55 2.95
C SER A 287 -21.92 6.11 3.15
N THR A 288 -22.93 5.72 2.40
CA THR A 288 -23.65 4.45 2.50
C THR A 288 -22.71 3.24 2.51
N ARG A 289 -22.84 2.41 3.57
CA ARG A 289 -22.18 1.11 3.74
C ARG A 289 -22.30 0.24 2.49
N THR A 290 -21.17 0.01 1.83
CA THR A 290 -20.91 -1.23 1.09
C THR A 290 -20.35 -2.27 2.07
N ASN A 291 -20.67 -3.55 1.90
CA ASN A 291 -20.37 -4.67 2.83
C ASN A 291 -18.87 -5.02 3.01
N ILE A 292 -17.99 -4.02 3.03
CA ILE A 292 -16.52 -4.18 3.13
C ILE A 292 -16.03 -3.44 4.40
N ASP A 293 -16.88 -3.37 5.44
CA ASP A 293 -16.51 -2.74 6.71
C ASP A 293 -15.67 -3.72 7.55
N GLY A 294 -14.43 -3.37 7.81
CA GLY A 294 -13.51 -4.09 8.69
C GLY A 294 -13.69 -3.78 10.18
N GLU A 295 -14.93 -3.71 10.69
CA GLU A 295 -15.18 -3.44 12.12
C GLU A 295 -15.41 -4.75 12.90
N GLY A 296 -14.44 -5.13 13.72
CA GLY A 296 -14.65 -6.09 14.81
C GLY A 296 -15.21 -5.37 16.02
N THR A 297 -16.44 -5.70 16.42
CA THR A 297 -17.03 -5.29 17.70
C THR A 297 -16.98 -6.45 18.68
N ASP A 298 -16.32 -6.27 19.83
CA ASP A 298 -16.33 -7.22 20.94
C ASP A 298 -17.62 -7.04 21.76
N GLY A 299 -18.50 -8.04 21.72
CA GLY A 299 -19.73 -8.10 22.51
C GLY A 299 -19.50 -8.82 23.83
N GLU A 300 -19.81 -8.15 24.94
CA GLU A 300 -20.01 -8.75 26.26
C GLU A 300 -21.28 -9.62 26.29
N ASP A 301 -21.20 -10.83 26.85
CA ASP A 301 -22.27 -11.40 27.68
C ASP A 301 -21.80 -12.63 28.51
N ASN A 302 -21.66 -12.38 29.81
CA ASN A 302 -22.32 -13.05 30.95
C ASN A 302 -22.62 -14.58 30.93
N THR A 303 -22.03 -15.34 31.87
CA THR A 303 -22.70 -16.39 32.67
C THR A 303 -21.94 -16.64 33.99
N GLY A 304 -22.65 -16.67 35.12
CA GLY A 304 -22.11 -16.86 36.47
C GLY A 304 -22.16 -18.30 37.03
N ASP A 305 -21.83 -18.35 38.33
CA ASP A 305 -21.98 -19.42 39.34
C ASP A 305 -21.06 -20.66 39.19
N GLU A 306 -20.38 -21.24 40.19
CA GLU A 306 -20.51 -21.23 41.66
C GLU A 306 -19.25 -21.90 42.32
N ASP A 307 -18.88 -21.46 43.53
CA ASP A 307 -18.35 -22.19 44.71
C ASP A 307 -16.97 -22.92 44.80
N ASN A 308 -16.05 -22.32 45.60
CA ASN A 308 -15.66 -22.73 46.98
C ASN A 308 -14.15 -23.03 47.34
N THR A 309 -13.78 -22.50 48.51
CA THR A 309 -12.73 -22.83 49.52
C THR A 309 -11.24 -22.43 49.40
N ASP A 310 -10.89 -21.55 50.36
CA ASP A 310 -9.77 -21.57 51.34
C ASP A 310 -8.30 -21.32 50.95
N GLY A 311 -7.69 -20.29 51.59
CA GLY A 311 -6.31 -20.39 52.10
C GLY A 311 -5.32 -19.22 51.98
N HIS A 312 -5.58 -18.11 52.70
CA HIS A 312 -4.63 -17.28 53.48
C HIS A 312 -3.34 -16.63 52.88
N SER A 313 -3.35 -15.27 52.89
CA SER A 313 -2.27 -14.25 53.16
C SER A 313 -0.90 -14.34 52.46
N SER A 314 -0.24 -13.27 52.01
CA SER A 314 -0.43 -11.81 51.97
C SER A 314 0.64 -11.27 51.01
N ASP A 315 0.38 -10.12 50.39
CA ASP A 315 1.30 -8.95 50.29
C ASP A 315 0.89 -8.08 49.10
N ASP A 316 0.81 -6.78 49.39
CA ASP A 316 0.30 -5.70 48.55
C ASP A 316 1.20 -5.42 47.34
N ASP A 317 0.60 -5.14 46.17
CA ASP A 317 1.01 -4.06 45.28
C ASP A 317 -0.16 -3.70 44.33
N ASP A 318 -0.54 -2.43 44.39
CA ASP A 318 -1.55 -1.74 43.57
C ASP A 318 -1.17 -1.77 42.08
N ASP A 319 -2.08 -2.24 41.22
CA ASP A 319 -2.22 -1.70 39.86
C ASP A 319 -3.68 -1.77 39.39
N GLY A 320 -4.26 -0.59 39.21
CA GLY A 320 -5.63 -0.38 38.79
C GLY A 320 -5.84 -0.76 37.33
N SER A 321 -6.83 -1.62 37.11
CA SER A 321 -7.31 -2.02 35.80
C SER A 321 -7.97 -0.85 35.06
N SER A 322 -7.62 -0.69 33.78
CA SER A 322 -8.49 -0.03 32.80
C SER A 322 -8.34 -0.71 31.43
N SER A 323 -9.40 -1.43 31.07
CA SER A 323 -9.84 -1.95 29.75
C SER A 323 -8.80 -2.06 28.62
N GLU A 324 -8.41 -3.30 28.33
CA GLU A 324 -7.58 -3.71 27.19
C GLU A 324 -8.42 -4.01 25.94
N SER A 325 -7.99 -3.43 24.81
CA SER A 325 -8.27 -3.81 23.41
C SER A 325 -7.17 -3.08 22.61
N TRP A 326 -6.11 -3.68 22.08
CA TRP A 326 -5.96 -4.88 21.25
C TRP A 326 -4.61 -5.56 21.53
N ALA A 327 -4.61 -6.88 21.80
CA ALA A 327 -3.43 -7.64 22.22
C ALA A 327 -2.73 -8.45 21.09
N LEU A 328 -1.41 -8.23 20.97
CA LEU A 328 -0.29 -9.19 20.94
C LEU A 328 -0.09 -10.22 19.81
N LEU A 329 1.19 -10.43 19.46
CA LEU A 329 1.88 -11.70 19.73
C LEU A 329 3.40 -11.48 19.91
N ASP A 330 3.84 -11.67 21.16
CA ASP A 330 5.19 -12.07 21.57
C ASP A 330 5.28 -13.62 21.46
N VAL A 331 6.46 -14.15 21.09
CA VAL A 331 6.72 -15.59 21.02
C VAL A 331 7.90 -15.92 21.92
N SER A 332 7.64 -16.50 23.08
CA SER A 332 8.65 -17.16 23.92
C SER A 332 8.16 -18.52 24.44
N ARG A 333 8.92 -19.59 24.06
CA ARG A 333 9.29 -20.88 24.73
C ARG A 333 8.22 -21.62 25.58
N VAL A 334 8.10 -22.96 25.61
CA VAL A 334 8.94 -24.03 26.26
C VAL A 334 8.28 -25.41 25.88
N LEU A 335 8.96 -26.53 25.51
CA LEU A 335 9.49 -27.68 26.32
C LEU A 335 10.08 -28.77 25.38
N LEU A 336 11.38 -29.14 25.43
CA LEU A 336 12.08 -30.20 26.21
C LEU A 336 11.69 -31.66 25.81
N THR A 337 12.55 -32.56 25.30
CA THR A 337 13.64 -33.36 25.97
C THR A 337 14.30 -34.26 24.88
N ILE A 338 15.62 -34.49 24.72
CA ILE A 338 16.46 -35.54 25.36
C ILE A 338 17.94 -35.47 24.84
N ALA A 339 18.87 -35.49 25.80
CA ALA A 339 20.22 -36.10 25.90
C ALA A 339 21.51 -35.60 25.17
N VAL A 340 22.43 -35.11 26.02
CA VAL A 340 23.80 -35.62 26.33
C VAL A 340 24.94 -35.56 25.27
N ALA A 341 25.95 -34.75 25.65
CA ALA A 341 27.41 -34.88 25.45
C ALA A 341 28.07 -34.52 24.10
N PHE A 342 28.94 -33.49 24.07
CA PHE A 342 30.37 -33.59 24.39
C PHE A 342 31.06 -32.23 24.13
N ILE A 343 31.85 -31.78 25.10
CA ILE A 343 32.92 -30.78 24.93
C ILE A 343 34.26 -31.54 24.94
N SER A 344 35.19 -31.08 24.10
CA SER A 344 36.65 -31.27 24.12
C SER A 344 37.31 -32.32 23.22
N ALA A 345 38.42 -31.84 22.63
CA ALA A 345 39.51 -32.54 21.93
C ALA A 345 39.18 -32.90 20.46
N VAL A 346 40.01 -32.64 19.44
CA VAL A 346 41.48 -32.69 19.36
C VAL A 346 41.94 -31.77 18.22
N LEU A 347 42.93 -30.93 18.50
CA LEU A 347 43.96 -30.55 17.53
C LEU A 347 45.18 -31.40 17.90
N ILE A 348 45.88 -32.00 16.91
CA ILE A 348 47.28 -32.53 16.90
C ILE A 348 47.43 -33.95 16.28
N VAL A 349 48.17 -34.00 15.15
CA VAL A 349 48.76 -35.12 14.34
C VAL A 349 47.77 -36.12 13.71
N PHE A 350 47.71 -36.37 12.39
CA PHE A 350 48.69 -36.42 11.29
C PHE A 350 48.15 -35.80 10.00
#